data_AF-A0A2R6JZ38-F1
#
_entry.id   AF-A0A2R6JZ38-F1
#
_cell.length_a   1.000
_cell.length_b   1.000
_cell.length_c   1.000
_cell.angle_alpha   90.00
_cell.angle_beta   90.00
_cell.angle_gamma   90.00
#
_symmetry.space_group_name_H-M   'P 1'
#
loop_
_entity.id
_entity.type
_entity.pdbx_description
1 polymer ?
#
loop_
_entity_poly.entity_id
_entity_poly.type
_entity_poly.pdbx_seq_one_letter_code
_entity_poly.pdbx_strand_id
1 'polypeptide(L)' 'MYDSVLDAALEAMFVLAEIVGTGLAIALGVAGEEASLSAFAAGETILGLWFAYIGTLALFVGVYLLGYRALFERVVRARA' A
#
# COMPACT_ATOMS: atom_id res chain seq x y z
N MET A 1 -12.14 13.78 29.60
CA MET A 1 -12.20 14.70 28.43
C MET A 1 -10.85 14.78 27.71
N TYR A 2 -9.71 14.81 28.42
CA TYR A 2 -8.39 14.68 27.76
C TYR A 2 -8.20 13.31 27.09
N ASP A 3 -8.68 12.23 27.71
CA ASP A 3 -8.59 10.88 27.12
C ASP A 3 -9.29 10.79 25.76
N SER A 4 -10.47 11.40 25.58
CA SER A 4 -11.20 11.35 24.30
C SER A 4 -10.51 12.12 23.16
N VAL A 5 -9.81 13.22 23.47
CA VAL A 5 -9.08 14.00 22.46
C VAL A 5 -7.78 13.28 22.09
N LEU A 6 -7.10 12.68 23.08
CA LEU A 6 -5.91 11.87 22.86
C LEU A 6 -6.24 10.62 22.02
N ASP A 7 -7.32 9.92 22.36
CA ASP A 7 -7.79 8.74 21.63
C ASP A 7 -8.13 9.10 20.18
N ALA A 8 -8.85 10.20 19.95
CA ALA A 8 -9.17 10.66 18.61
C ALA A 8 -7.91 11.05 17.81
N ALA A 9 -6.93 11.70 18.45
CA ALA A 9 -5.66 12.05 17.80
C ALA A 9 -4.84 10.80 17.45
N LEU A 10 -4.80 9.80 18.33
CA LEU A 10 -4.13 8.52 18.08
C LEU A 10 -4.81 7.76 16.95
N GLU A 11 -6.14 7.66 16.97
CA GLU A 11 -6.91 7.02 15.91
C GLU A 11 -6.67 7.70 14.55
N ALA A 12 -6.72 9.04 14.51
CA ALA A 12 -6.39 9.80 13.29
C ALA A 12 -4.95 9.54 12.82
N MET A 13 -3.98 9.46 13.74
CA MET A 13 -2.60 9.14 13.41
C MET A 13 -2.46 7.74 12.80
N PHE A 14 -3.12 6.73 13.37
CA PHE A 14 -3.11 5.37 12.81
C PHE A 14 -3.75 5.32 11.42
N VAL A 15 -4.88 6.01 11.24
CA VAL A 15 -5.54 6.13 9.93
C VAL A 15 -4.61 6.79 8.90
N LEU A 16 -3.91 7.86 9.27
CA LEU A 16 -2.96 8.54 8.40
C LEU A 16 -1.76 7.64 8.07
N ALA A 17 -1.20 6.94 9.06
CA ALA A 17 -0.10 6.01 8.84
C ALA A 17 -0.49 4.89 7.86
N GLU A 18 -1.72 4.38 7.97
CA GLU A 18 -2.26 3.36 7.07
C GLU A 18 -2.45 3.88 5.64
N ILE A 19 -2.99 5.10 5.48
CA ILE A 19 -3.12 5.76 4.17
C ILE A 19 -1.75 5.97 3.53
N VAL A 20 -0.78 6.49 4.30
CA VAL A 20 0.58 6.74 3.83
C VAL A 20 1.26 5.42 3.46
N GLY A 21 1.19 4.40 4.30
CA GLY A 21 1.76 3.09 4.04
C GLY A 21 1.17 2.44 2.79
N THR A 22 -0.15 2.52 2.62
CA THR A 22 -0.85 2.04 1.43
C THR A 22 -0.39 2.78 0.17
N GLY A 23 -0.37 4.12 0.23
CA GLY A 23 0.04 4.97 -0.88
C GLY A 23 1.48 4.70 -1.30
N LEU A 24 2.39 4.56 -0.33
CA LEU A 24 3.80 4.23 -0.59
C LEU A 24 3.96 2.85 -1.22
N ALA A 25 3.25 1.83 -0.72
CA ALA A 25 3.29 0.48 -1.29
C ALA A 25 2.80 0.47 -2.75
N ILE A 26 1.73 1.21 -3.04
CA ILE A 26 1.22 1.36 -4.41
C ILE A 26 2.24 2.09 -5.30
N ALA A 27 2.80 3.20 -4.82
CA ALA A 27 3.77 3.98 -5.58
C ALA A 27 5.04 3.17 -5.90
N LEU A 28 5.56 2.42 -4.92
CA LEU A 28 6.69 1.51 -5.12
C LEU A 28 6.34 0.38 -6.10
N GLY A 29 5.11 -0.13 -6.03
CA GLY A 29 4.61 -1.13 -6.96
C GLY A 29 4.62 -0.63 -8.41
N VAL A 30 4.05 0.56 -8.65
CA VAL A 30 4.04 1.20 -9.97
C VAL A 30 5.47 1.48 -10.47
N ALA A 31 6.34 2.01 -9.61
CA ALA A 31 7.74 2.26 -9.96
C ALA A 31 8.48 0.95 -10.30
N GLY A 32 8.16 -0.16 -9.63
CA GLY A 32 8.68 -1.48 -9.96
C GLY A 32 8.25 -1.97 -11.34
N GLU A 33 6.99 -1.74 -11.73
CA GLU A 33 6.50 -2.07 -13.07
C GLU A 33 7.18 -1.20 -14.15
N GLU A 34 7.38 0.10 -13.92
CA GLU A 34 8.13 0.97 -14.84
C GLU A 34 9.59 0.51 -14.98
N ALA A 35 10.24 0.15 -13.87
CA ALA A 35 11.59 -0.40 -13.87
C ALA A 35 11.65 -1.75 -14.61
N SER A 36 10.62 -2.58 -14.47
CA SER A 36 10.51 -3.85 -15.20
C SER A 36 10.44 -3.64 -16.72
N LEU A 37 9.55 -2.76 -17.18
CA LEU A 37 9.38 -2.44 -18.59
C LEU A 37 10.66 -1.86 -19.20
N SER A 38 11.35 -0.98 -18.47
CA SER A 38 12.62 -0.41 -18.93
C SER A 38 13.74 -1.46 -19.01
N ALA A 39 13.83 -2.37 -18.03
CA ALA A 39 14.79 -3.48 -18.07
C ALA A 39 14.50 -4.46 -19.22
N PHE A 40 13.23 -4.77 -19.50
CA PHE A 40 12.86 -5.58 -20.67
C PHE A 40 13.20 -4.87 -21.99
N ALA A 41 12.96 -3.56 -22.09
CA ALA A 41 13.33 -2.77 -23.27
C ALA A 41 14.86 -2.72 -23.49
N ALA A 42 15.65 -2.78 -22.41
CA ALA A 42 17.11 -2.87 -22.45
C ALA A 42 17.64 -4.28 -22.77
N GLY A 43 16.76 -5.29 -22.88
CA GLY A 43 17.13 -6.70 -23.10
C GLY A 43 17.57 -7.44 -21.83
N GLU A 44 17.42 -6.84 -20.66
CA GLU A 44 17.77 -7.43 -19.37
C GLU A 44 16.60 -8.20 -18.74
N THR A 45 16.29 -9.36 -19.31
CA THR A 45 15.09 -10.15 -18.96
C THR A 45 15.02 -10.57 -17.48
N ILE A 46 16.15 -10.93 -16.87
CA ILE A 46 16.18 -11.39 -15.46
C ILE A 46 15.85 -10.22 -14.51
N LEU A 47 16.44 -9.04 -14.75
CA LEU A 47 16.18 -7.85 -13.96
C LEU A 47 14.75 -7.34 -14.18
N GLY A 48 14.25 -7.39 -15.43
CA GLY A 48 12.85 -7.10 -15.74
C GLY A 48 11.87 -7.97 -14.96
N LEU A 49 12.10 -9.29 -14.93
CA LEU A 49 11.26 -10.22 -14.15
C LEU A 49 11.34 -9.98 -12.64
N TRP A 50 12.53 -9.66 -12.13
CA TRP A 50 12.70 -9.34 -10.71
C TRP A 50 11.91 -8.09 -10.32
N PHE A 51 12.00 -7.02 -11.10
CA PHE A 51 11.26 -5.79 -10.84
C PHE A 51 9.74 -5.98 -11.00
N ALA A 52 9.28 -6.76 -11.98
CA ALA A 52 7.86 -7.11 -12.11
C ALA A 52 7.37 -7.88 -10.88
N TYR A 53 8.14 -8.86 -10.41
CA TYR A 53 7.78 -9.63 -9.23
C TYR A 53 7.65 -8.76 -7.97
N ILE A 54 8.63 -7.90 -7.72
CA ILE A 54 8.61 -7.00 -6.56
C ILE A 54 7.53 -5.91 -6.70
N GLY A 55 7.35 -5.37 -7.91
CA GLY A 55 6.31 -4.39 -8.22
C GLY A 55 4.92 -4.95 -7.97
N THR A 56 4.65 -6.14 -8.52
CA THR A 56 3.39 -6.87 -8.31
C THR A 56 3.17 -7.20 -6.82
N LEU A 57 4.20 -7.63 -6.08
CA LEU A 57 4.08 -7.87 -4.64
C LEU A 57 3.76 -6.58 -3.87
N ALA A 58 4.42 -5.47 -4.18
CA ALA A 58 4.16 -4.19 -3.52
C ALA A 58 2.75 -3.67 -3.82
N LEU A 59 2.27 -3.83 -5.06
CA LEU A 59 0.87 -3.54 -5.43
C LEU A 59 -0.10 -4.45 -4.69
N PHE A 60 0.19 -5.76 -4.60
CA PHE A 60 -0.65 -6.70 -3.88
C PHE A 60 -0.75 -6.35 -2.39
N VAL A 61 0.36 -6.02 -1.75
CA VAL A 61 0.39 -5.59 -0.34
C VAL A 61 -0.38 -4.28 -0.15
N GLY A 62 -0.12 -3.27 -1.00
CA GLY A 62 -0.80 -1.98 -0.93
C GLY A 62 -2.30 -2.10 -1.13
N VAL A 63 -2.75 -2.75 -2.20
CA VAL A 63 -4.17 -2.84 -2.56
C VAL A 63 -4.93 -3.82 -1.65
N TYR A 64 -4.39 -5.03 -1.45
CA TYR A 64 -5.13 -6.12 -0.82
C TYR A 64 -4.98 -6.14 0.71
N LEU A 65 -3.77 -5.98 1.23
CA LEU A 65 -3.52 -6.08 2.67
C LEU A 65 -3.81 -4.79 3.42
N LEU A 66 -3.42 -3.64 2.85
CA LEU A 66 -3.60 -2.35 3.50
C LEU A 66 -4.89 -1.65 3.07
N GLY A 67 -5.19 -1.58 1.77
CA GLY A 67 -6.39 -0.90 1.27
C GLY A 67 -7.68 -1.66 1.59
N TYR A 68 -7.79 -2.91 1.13
CA TYR A 68 -9.06 -3.64 1.17
C TYR A 68 -9.45 -4.10 2.58
N ARG A 69 -8.50 -4.63 3.36
CA ARG A 69 -8.78 -5.10 4.73
C ARG A 69 -9.14 -3.96 5.67
N ALA A 70 -8.44 -2.84 5.58
CA ALA A 70 -8.75 -1.66 6.38
C ALA A 70 -10.13 -1.09 6.06
N LEU A 71 -10.48 -0.98 4.78
CA LEU A 71 -11.80 -0.53 4.35
C LEU A 71 -12.90 -1.50 4.81
N PHE A 72 -12.68 -2.80 4.68
CA PHE A 72 -13.66 -3.80 5.10
C PHE A 72 -13.91 -3.76 6.61
N GLU A 73 -12.86 -3.74 7.43
CA GLU A 73 -13.01 -3.64 8.89
C GLU A 73 -13.69 -2.33 9.32
N ARG A 74 -13.41 -1.21 8.63
CA ARG A 74 -14.07 0.08 8.89
C ARG A 74 -15.55 0.06 8.49
N VAL A 75 -15.89 -0.52 7.34
CA VAL A 75 -17.29 -0.64 6.89
C VAL A 75 -18.08 -1.57 7.80
N VAL A 76 -17.49 -2.68 8.24
CA VAL A 76 -18.14 -3.61 9.18
C VAL A 76 -18.36 -2.93 10.54
N ARG A 77 -17.36 -2.20 11.07
CA ARG A 77 -17.52 -1.43 12.32
C ARG A 77 -18.52 -0.29 12.22
N ALA A 78 -18.58 0.42 11.09
CA ALA A 78 -19.52 1.52 10.89
C ALA A 78 -20.98 1.05 10.73
N ARG A 79 -21.22 -0.24 10.51
CA ARG A 79 -22.55 -0.83 10.31
C ARG A 79 -23.06 -1.64 11.51
N ALA A 80 -22.24 -1.83 12.55
CA ALA A 80 -22.57 -2.50 13.81
C ALA A 80 -22.92 -1.48 14.88
#